data_AF-A0A8J6EP34-F1
#
_entry.id   AF-A0A8J6EP34-F1
#
_cell.length_a   1.000
_cell.length_b   1.000
_cell.length_c   1.000
_cell.angle_alpha   90.00
_cell.angle_beta   90.00
_cell.angle_gamma   90.00
#
_symmetry.space_group_name_H-M   'P 1'
#
loop_
_entity.id
_entity.type
_entity.pdbx_description
1 polymer ?
#
loop_
_entity_poly.entity_id
_entity_poly.type
_entity_poly.pdbx_seq_one_letter_code
_entity_poly.pdbx_strand_id
1 'polypeptide(L)'
;MGYPDRPGWLRYIQRTPFSDGVLYGSPTFESVGKPTIIEITAYNRRTFETARHNLVINIMSGEDFPLPYQAEFFIKNMNVEEILASEILGDFLGAVKNVWQPDRLNAINITSALDRGGRVPLPINDMKEGVYVMVGADVPFSSCLREVENPQNQLRCSQEMEPAISCDKKFRAQFHIDWCKISLVDKTKQVLITQELMRGEGILPDAGEYKPPSETLKTRDYYIDFLITLAVPSAVALVLFAILAYIMCCRREGMEKRNMQTPE
;
A
#
# COMPACT_ATOMS: atom_id res chain seq x y z
N MET A 1 -19.82 -20.76 -13.24
CA MET A 1 -20.65 -19.69 -12.67
C MET A 1 -21.03 -20.10 -11.25
N GLY A 2 -20.92 -19.21 -10.27
CA GLY A 2 -21.34 -19.49 -8.89
C GLY A 2 -20.24 -20.04 -8.00
N TYR A 3 -19.13 -19.31 -7.85
CA TYR A 3 -18.42 -19.38 -6.57
C TYR A 3 -19.29 -18.68 -5.53
N PRO A 4 -19.29 -19.13 -4.26
CA PRO A 4 -19.98 -18.40 -3.20
C PRO A 4 -19.31 -17.03 -3.05
N ASP A 5 -19.90 -16.01 -3.66
CA ASP A 5 -19.41 -14.65 -3.56
C ASP A 5 -19.91 -14.02 -2.27
N ARG A 6 -18.97 -13.45 -1.53
CA ARG A 6 -19.26 -12.61 -0.38
C ARG A 6 -19.78 -11.25 -0.86
N PRO A 7 -20.58 -10.54 -0.05
CA PRO A 7 -20.90 -9.15 -0.33
C PRO A 7 -19.62 -8.33 -0.58
N GLY A 8 -19.63 -7.43 -1.57
CA GLY A 8 -18.41 -6.70 -1.96
C GLY A 8 -17.78 -5.85 -0.86
N TRP A 9 -18.54 -5.51 0.17
CA TRP A 9 -18.07 -4.77 1.34
C TRP A 9 -17.46 -5.66 2.45
N LEU A 10 -17.66 -6.98 2.38
CA LEU A 10 -17.25 -7.94 3.40
C LEU A 10 -16.00 -8.71 2.97
N ARG A 11 -14.99 -8.70 3.85
CA ARG A 11 -13.70 -9.39 3.70
C ARG A 11 -13.60 -10.51 4.72
N TYR A 12 -12.86 -11.55 4.35
CA TYR A 12 -12.51 -12.66 5.24
C TYR A 12 -11.00 -12.84 5.23
N ILE A 13 -10.40 -12.91 6.40
CA ILE A 13 -8.97 -13.21 6.56
C ILE A 13 -8.80 -14.36 7.56
N GLN A 14 -7.93 -15.31 7.20
CA GLN A 14 -7.48 -16.36 8.08
C GLN A 14 -6.04 -16.70 7.69
N ARG A 15 -5.07 -16.41 8.58
CA ARG A 15 -3.65 -16.60 8.26
C ARG A 15 -3.25 -18.06 8.17
N THR A 16 -3.76 -18.87 9.08
CA THR A 16 -3.46 -20.31 9.15
C THR A 16 -4.75 -21.11 9.34
N PRO A 17 -4.79 -22.37 8.93
CA PRO A 17 -5.97 -23.22 9.15
C PRO A 17 -6.35 -23.39 10.64
N PHE A 18 -5.46 -23.05 11.57
CA PHE A 18 -5.64 -23.17 13.01
C PHE A 18 -5.87 -21.83 13.72
N SER A 19 -5.69 -20.71 13.01
CA SER A 19 -5.98 -19.38 13.56
C SER A 19 -7.45 -19.05 13.37
N ASP A 20 -7.98 -18.19 14.24
CA ASP A 20 -9.32 -17.66 14.09
C ASP A 20 -9.47 -16.94 12.75
N GLY A 21 -10.59 -17.18 12.08
CA GLY A 21 -10.98 -16.48 10.87
C GLY A 21 -11.77 -15.23 11.21
N VAL A 22 -11.40 -14.10 10.62
CA VAL A 22 -12.03 -12.80 10.90
C VAL A 22 -12.83 -12.34 9.69
N LEU A 23 -14.11 -12.04 9.91
CA LEU A 23 -14.97 -11.35 8.96
C LEU A 23 -15.02 -9.86 9.31
N TYR A 24 -14.65 -9.00 8.37
CA TYR A 24 -14.62 -7.56 8.58
C TYR A 24 -15.01 -6.79 7.32
N GLY A 25 -15.51 -5.58 7.49
CA GLY A 25 -15.98 -4.78 6.37
C GLY A 25 -16.87 -3.63 6.80
N SER A 26 -17.08 -2.69 5.90
CA SER A 26 -17.89 -1.50 6.15
C SER A 26 -19.05 -1.49 5.16
N PRO A 27 -20.30 -1.74 5.62
CA PRO A 27 -21.43 -1.89 4.72
C PRO A 27 -21.72 -0.60 3.94
N THR A 28 -22.25 -0.76 2.73
CA THR A 28 -22.70 0.36 1.88
C THR A 28 -24.15 0.75 2.17
N PHE A 29 -24.53 1.97 1.78
CA PHE A 29 -25.91 2.45 1.88
C PHE A 29 -26.93 1.51 1.23
N GLU A 30 -26.55 0.86 0.12
CA GLU A 30 -27.41 -0.11 -0.59
C GLU A 30 -27.74 -1.37 0.22
N SER A 31 -26.93 -1.66 1.23
CA SER A 31 -27.07 -2.82 2.12
C SER A 31 -27.96 -2.53 3.34
N VAL A 32 -28.33 -1.28 3.58
CA VAL A 32 -29.18 -0.87 4.71
C VAL A 32 -30.58 -1.48 4.56
N GLY A 33 -31.12 -2.04 5.65
CA GLY A 33 -32.46 -2.64 5.68
C GLY A 33 -32.58 -3.98 4.96
N LYS A 34 -31.50 -4.49 4.36
CA LYS A 34 -31.46 -5.81 3.72
C LYS A 34 -30.68 -6.79 4.61
N PRO A 35 -31.31 -7.86 5.14
CA PRO A 35 -30.59 -8.87 5.89
C PRO A 35 -29.62 -9.59 4.97
N THR A 36 -28.34 -9.60 5.34
CA THR A 36 -27.29 -10.33 4.62
C THR A 36 -27.03 -11.65 5.33
N ILE A 37 -27.27 -12.77 4.64
CA ILE A 37 -27.07 -14.11 5.19
C ILE A 37 -25.73 -14.65 4.69
N ILE A 38 -24.84 -15.00 5.62
CA ILE A 38 -23.54 -15.61 5.35
C ILE A 38 -23.58 -17.07 5.83
N GLU A 39 -23.50 -18.01 4.89
CA GLU A 39 -23.32 -19.42 5.22
C GLU A 39 -21.83 -19.70 5.44
N ILE A 40 -21.49 -20.15 6.65
CA ILE A 40 -20.15 -20.56 7.05
C ILE A 40 -20.12 -22.08 7.02
N THR A 41 -19.30 -22.64 6.12
CA THR A 41 -19.07 -24.08 6.02
C THR A 41 -17.65 -24.40 6.46
N ALA A 42 -17.51 -25.17 7.54
CA ALA A 42 -16.25 -25.71 8.00
C ALA A 42 -16.17 -27.20 7.65
N TYR A 43 -15.03 -27.66 7.15
CA TYR A 43 -14.84 -29.07 6.82
C TYR A 43 -13.49 -29.57 7.32
N ASN A 44 -13.48 -30.76 7.90
CA ASN A 44 -12.25 -31.43 8.33
C ASN A 44 -11.65 -32.17 7.14
N ARG A 45 -10.43 -31.78 6.73
CA ARG A 45 -9.75 -32.38 5.57
C ARG A 45 -9.33 -33.84 5.76
N ARG A 46 -9.30 -34.34 7.01
CA ARG A 46 -8.91 -35.73 7.35
C ARG A 46 -10.12 -36.65 7.51
N THR A 47 -11.14 -36.20 8.24
CA THR A 47 -12.35 -37.02 8.53
C THR A 47 -13.47 -36.79 7.53
N PHE A 48 -13.37 -35.76 6.70
CA PHE A 48 -14.42 -35.29 5.78
C PHE A 48 -15.71 -34.82 6.46
N GLU A 49 -15.72 -34.72 7.79
CA GLU A 49 -16.84 -34.14 8.54
C GLU A 49 -17.03 -32.67 8.15
N THR A 50 -18.28 -32.26 7.99
CA THR A 50 -18.65 -30.91 7.58
C THR A 50 -19.66 -30.34 8.57
N ALA A 51 -19.41 -29.11 9.03
CA ALA A 51 -20.33 -28.32 9.83
C ALA A 51 -20.75 -27.08 9.03
N ARG A 52 -22.02 -26.69 9.14
CA ARG A 52 -22.59 -25.51 8.47
C ARG A 52 -23.27 -24.61 9.50
N HIS A 53 -23.15 -23.30 9.33
CA HIS A 53 -23.76 -22.30 10.20
C HIS A 53 -24.20 -21.09 9.39
N ASN A 54 -25.39 -20.56 9.65
CA ASN A 54 -25.92 -19.38 8.97
C ASN A 54 -25.85 -18.16 9.89
N LEU A 55 -25.01 -17.20 9.53
CA LEU A 55 -24.90 -15.91 10.20
C LEU A 55 -25.80 -14.88 9.49
N VAL A 56 -26.69 -14.23 10.23
CA VAL A 56 -27.56 -13.17 9.68
C VAL A 56 -27.05 -11.82 10.17
N ILE A 57 -26.67 -10.95 9.23
CA ILE A 57 -26.18 -9.59 9.49
C ILE A 57 -27.26 -8.59 9.09
N ASN A 58 -27.74 -7.84 10.07
CA ASN A 58 -28.73 -6.77 9.87
C ASN A 58 -28.03 -5.41 9.90
N ILE A 59 -28.07 -4.70 8.79
CA ILE A 59 -27.44 -3.39 8.63
C ILE A 59 -28.49 -2.31 8.85
N MET A 60 -28.28 -1.48 9.86
CA MET A 60 -29.16 -0.37 10.22
C MET A 60 -28.62 0.95 9.69
N SER A 61 -29.50 1.94 9.50
CA SER A 61 -29.07 3.29 9.12
C SER A 61 -28.32 3.96 10.28
N GLY A 62 -27.24 4.67 9.97
CA GLY A 62 -26.46 5.47 10.92
C GLY A 62 -26.89 6.94 10.99
N GLU A 63 -27.97 7.33 10.32
CA GLU A 63 -28.42 8.73 10.23
C GLU A 63 -28.78 9.36 11.58
N ASP A 64 -29.20 8.54 12.56
CA ASP A 64 -29.50 9.00 13.93
C ASP A 64 -28.25 9.47 14.70
N PHE A 65 -27.06 9.11 14.22
CA PHE A 65 -25.77 9.41 14.85
C PHE A 65 -24.77 9.94 13.83
N PRO A 66 -24.96 11.17 13.30
CA PRO A 66 -24.07 11.70 12.28
C PRO A 66 -22.67 11.92 12.85
N LEU A 67 -21.66 11.37 12.16
CA LEU A 67 -20.23 11.56 12.44
C LEU A 67 -19.59 12.31 11.26
N PRO A 68 -19.82 13.64 11.14
CA PRO A 68 -19.41 14.41 9.98
C PRO A 68 -17.91 14.62 9.89
N TYR A 69 -17.19 14.59 11.02
CA TYR A 69 -15.74 14.73 11.04
C TYR A 69 -15.10 13.36 11.10
N GLN A 70 -14.27 13.03 10.10
CA GLN A 70 -13.68 11.70 9.96
C GLN A 70 -12.17 11.83 9.86
N ALA A 71 -11.44 11.08 10.67
CA ALA A 71 -9.99 11.02 10.63
C ALA A 71 -9.56 9.58 10.33
N GLU A 72 -8.76 9.40 9.28
CA GLU A 72 -8.19 8.11 8.91
C GLU A 72 -6.75 7.98 9.40
N PHE A 73 -6.51 7.02 10.29
CA PHE A 73 -5.22 6.73 10.89
C PHE A 73 -4.58 5.52 10.21
N PHE A 74 -3.30 5.60 9.89
CA PHE A 74 -2.52 4.44 9.44
C PHE A 74 -1.64 3.93 10.58
N ILE A 75 -1.89 2.71 11.04
CA ILE A 75 -1.17 2.07 12.15
C ILE A 75 -0.21 1.03 11.57
N LYS A 76 1.10 1.24 11.75
CA LYS A 76 2.14 0.44 11.11
C LYS A 76 2.41 -0.90 11.80
N ASN A 77 2.21 -0.96 13.11
CA ASN A 77 2.59 -2.10 13.95
C ASN A 77 1.43 -3.07 14.26
N MET A 78 0.37 -3.09 13.43
CA MET A 78 -0.80 -3.94 13.65
C MET A 78 -1.24 -4.62 12.35
N ASN A 79 -1.84 -5.79 12.49
CA ASN A 79 -2.64 -6.42 11.44
C ASN A 79 -4.15 -6.24 11.69
N VAL A 80 -4.98 -6.54 10.69
CA VAL A 80 -6.44 -6.36 10.78
C VAL A 80 -7.04 -7.24 11.87
N GLU A 81 -6.64 -8.51 11.95
CA GLU A 81 -7.13 -9.44 12.97
C GLU A 81 -6.71 -9.07 14.40
N GLU A 82 -5.61 -8.34 14.57
CA GLU A 82 -5.11 -7.89 15.88
C GLU A 82 -5.90 -6.68 16.36
N ILE A 83 -6.12 -5.69 15.49
CA ILE A 83 -6.85 -4.48 15.87
C ILE A 83 -8.35 -4.69 16.02
N LEU A 84 -8.92 -5.70 15.35
CA LEU A 84 -10.33 -6.05 15.48
C LEU A 84 -10.67 -6.76 16.79
N ALA A 85 -9.65 -7.17 17.56
CA ALA A 85 -9.88 -7.63 18.92
C ALA A 85 -10.51 -6.49 19.74
N SER A 86 -11.63 -6.79 20.42
CA SER A 86 -12.44 -5.76 21.10
C SER A 86 -11.66 -4.90 22.10
N GLU A 87 -10.71 -5.49 22.81
CA GLU A 87 -9.82 -4.80 23.76
C GLU A 87 -8.90 -3.81 23.04
N ILE A 88 -8.21 -4.25 21.98
CA ILE A 88 -7.26 -3.43 21.22
C ILE A 88 -7.98 -2.29 20.48
N LEU A 89 -9.15 -2.57 19.88
CA LEU A 89 -9.96 -1.53 19.25
C LEU A 89 -10.44 -0.51 20.29
N GLY A 90 -10.88 -0.98 21.46
CA GLY A 90 -11.30 -0.13 22.57
C GLY A 90 -10.18 0.78 23.06
N ASP A 91 -8.98 0.24 23.25
CA ASP A 91 -7.79 1.01 23.63
C ASP A 91 -7.45 2.08 22.60
N PHE A 92 -7.50 1.72 21.31
CA PHE A 92 -7.25 2.67 20.22
C PHE A 92 -8.28 3.80 20.20
N LEU A 93 -9.58 3.47 20.24
CA LEU A 93 -10.65 4.48 20.27
C LEU A 93 -10.58 5.33 21.55
N GLY A 94 -10.15 4.76 22.67
CA GLY A 94 -9.87 5.49 23.92
C GLY A 94 -8.73 6.49 23.76
N ALA A 95 -7.62 6.11 23.11
CA ALA A 95 -6.52 7.00 22.81
C ALA A 95 -6.95 8.14 21.87
N VAL A 96 -7.74 7.84 20.83
CA VAL A 96 -8.30 8.87 19.93
C VAL A 96 -9.25 9.80 20.69
N LYS A 97 -10.14 9.25 21.53
CA LYS A 97 -11.06 10.04 22.35
C LYS A 97 -10.34 10.99 23.29
N ASN A 98 -9.21 10.57 23.88
CA ASN A 98 -8.40 11.41 24.76
C ASN A 98 -7.76 12.61 24.04
N VAL A 99 -7.46 12.47 22.74
CA VAL A 99 -6.81 13.51 21.92
C VAL A 99 -7.81 14.41 21.21
N TRP A 100 -8.93 13.84 20.74
CA TRP A 100 -9.95 14.55 19.99
C TRP A 100 -11.01 15.18 20.93
N GLN A 101 -11.31 14.54 22.06
CA GLN A 101 -12.33 14.95 23.03
C GLN A 101 -13.78 15.10 22.49
N PRO A 102 -14.31 14.13 21.70
CA PRO A 102 -15.69 14.13 21.26
C PRO A 102 -16.66 13.60 22.32
N ASP A 103 -17.93 13.98 22.20
CA ASP A 103 -19.02 13.34 22.95
C ASP A 103 -19.30 11.95 22.37
N ARG A 104 -19.30 11.82 21.04
CA ARG A 104 -19.54 10.57 20.31
C ARG A 104 -18.41 10.26 19.34
N LEU A 105 -17.89 9.04 19.40
CA LEU A 105 -16.81 8.58 18.52
C LEU A 105 -16.92 7.09 18.24
N ASN A 106 -16.75 6.69 16.98
CA ASN A 106 -16.78 5.29 16.54
C ASN A 106 -15.82 5.05 15.37
N ALA A 107 -15.35 3.80 15.24
CA ALA A 107 -14.69 3.35 14.02
C ALA A 107 -15.72 3.23 12.88
N ILE A 108 -15.45 3.87 11.76
CA ILE A 108 -16.28 3.86 10.55
C ILE A 108 -15.81 2.77 9.59
N ASN A 109 -14.50 2.66 9.39
CA ASN A 109 -13.92 1.73 8.44
C ASN A 109 -12.56 1.22 8.91
N ILE A 110 -12.32 -0.07 8.71
CA ILE A 110 -11.04 -0.73 8.98
C ILE A 110 -10.63 -1.46 7.71
N THR A 111 -9.46 -1.14 7.19
CA THR A 111 -8.97 -1.70 5.92
C THR A 111 -7.51 -2.12 6.05
N SER A 112 -7.15 -3.30 5.53
CA SER A 112 -5.74 -3.73 5.47
C SER A 112 -4.95 -2.81 4.55
N ALA A 113 -3.69 -2.54 4.87
CA ALA A 113 -2.79 -1.87 3.95
C ALA A 113 -2.67 -2.61 2.61
N LEU A 114 -2.76 -3.94 2.62
CA LEU A 114 -2.67 -4.78 1.42
C LEU A 114 -3.81 -4.50 0.44
N ASP A 115 -5.00 -4.24 0.97
CA ASP A 115 -6.19 -3.94 0.18
C ASP A 115 -6.10 -2.59 -0.55
N ARG A 116 -5.12 -1.74 -0.17
CA ARG A 116 -4.82 -0.44 -0.80
C ARG A 116 -3.54 -0.45 -1.64
N GLY A 117 -3.09 -1.64 -2.06
CA GLY A 117 -1.85 -1.78 -2.84
C GLY A 117 -0.57 -1.78 -2.00
N GLY A 118 -0.69 -1.98 -0.68
CA GLY A 118 0.45 -2.25 0.19
C GLY A 118 1.16 -3.53 -0.21
N ARG A 119 2.46 -3.60 0.05
CA ARG A 119 3.25 -4.81 -0.18
C ARG A 119 3.10 -5.75 1.01
N VAL A 120 3.00 -7.05 0.72
CA VAL A 120 3.09 -8.08 1.76
C VAL A 120 4.48 -8.00 2.39
N PRO A 121 4.59 -7.75 3.71
CA PRO A 121 5.87 -7.68 4.38
C PRO A 121 6.58 -9.03 4.28
N LEU A 122 7.92 -8.99 4.21
CA LEU A 122 8.71 -10.22 4.32
C LEU A 122 8.47 -10.84 5.70
N PRO A 123 8.49 -12.18 5.83
CA PRO A 123 8.36 -12.87 7.11
C PRO A 123 9.64 -12.72 7.95
N ILE A 124 9.97 -11.49 8.32
CA ILE A 124 11.09 -11.09 9.16
C ILE A 124 10.46 -10.41 10.40
N ASN A 125 10.99 -10.76 11.57
CA ASN A 125 10.45 -10.47 12.91
C ASN A 125 9.59 -9.20 13.02
N ASP A 126 8.36 -9.38 13.50
CA ASP A 126 7.40 -8.36 13.93
C ASP A 126 6.99 -7.29 12.90
N MET A 127 7.33 -7.48 11.62
CA MET A 127 6.76 -6.65 10.56
C MET A 127 5.29 -7.00 10.32
N LYS A 128 4.42 -6.03 10.57
CA LYS A 128 2.98 -6.11 10.31
C LYS A 128 2.64 -5.47 8.97
N GLU A 129 1.50 -5.84 8.41
CA GLU A 129 1.00 -5.28 7.14
C GLU A 129 0.63 -3.80 7.29
N GLY A 130 0.15 -3.43 8.48
CA GLY A 130 -0.42 -2.14 8.78
C GLY A 130 -1.91 -2.08 8.47
N VAL A 131 -2.62 -1.21 9.19
CA VAL A 131 -4.07 -1.06 9.10
C VAL A 131 -4.45 0.39 8.99
N TYR A 132 -5.40 0.69 8.10
CA TYR A 132 -6.10 1.96 8.05
C TYR A 132 -7.36 1.88 8.90
N VAL A 133 -7.47 2.76 9.90
CA VAL A 133 -8.66 2.89 10.76
C VAL A 133 -9.23 4.29 10.57
N MET A 134 -10.41 4.36 9.98
CA MET A 134 -11.19 5.58 9.86
C MET A 134 -12.09 5.71 11.09
N VAL A 135 -11.95 6.83 11.80
CA VAL A 135 -12.70 7.14 13.01
C VAL A 135 -13.55 8.37 12.76
N GLY A 136 -14.83 8.28 13.10
CA GLY A 136 -15.79 9.36 13.02
C GLY A 136 -16.06 9.99 14.37
N ALA A 137 -16.22 11.30 14.39
CA ALA A 137 -16.62 12.08 15.55
C ALA A 137 -17.71 13.10 15.18
N ASP A 138 -18.43 13.55 16.21
CA ASP A 138 -19.44 14.60 16.14
C ASP A 138 -18.87 16.02 16.27
N VAL A 139 -17.65 16.16 16.81
CA VAL A 139 -16.98 17.46 17.00
C VAL A 139 -15.84 17.69 15.99
N PRO A 140 -15.52 18.96 15.65
CA PRO A 140 -14.39 19.29 14.80
C PRO A 140 -13.04 18.76 15.33
N PHE A 141 -12.07 18.60 14.42
CA PHE A 141 -10.71 18.14 14.78
C PHE A 141 -10.06 19.04 15.84
N SER A 142 -9.43 18.41 16.84
CA SER A 142 -8.66 19.10 17.88
C SER A 142 -7.42 19.80 17.30
N SER A 143 -6.85 20.73 18.06
CA SER A 143 -5.66 21.48 17.63
C SER A 143 -4.50 20.55 17.27
N CYS A 144 -4.31 19.45 18.02
CA CYS A 144 -3.26 18.49 17.69
C CYS A 144 -3.50 17.80 16.34
N LEU A 145 -4.71 17.29 16.08
CA LEU A 145 -4.98 16.60 14.81
C LEU A 145 -4.77 17.54 13.62
N ARG A 146 -5.07 18.84 13.77
CA ARG A 146 -4.80 19.85 12.74
C ARG A 146 -3.32 20.16 12.54
N GLU A 147 -2.42 19.80 13.46
CA GLU A 147 -0.97 19.98 13.26
C GLU A 147 -0.45 19.22 12.05
N VAL A 148 -1.17 18.19 11.60
CA VAL A 148 -0.78 17.40 10.43
C VAL A 148 -0.98 18.19 9.12
N GLU A 149 -1.92 19.14 9.10
CA GLU A 149 -2.13 20.05 7.97
C GLU A 149 -1.12 21.21 7.95
N ASN A 150 -0.25 21.32 8.97
CA ASN A 150 0.77 22.37 9.03
C ASN A 150 1.81 22.19 7.90
N PRO A 151 2.12 23.24 7.12
CA PRO A 151 3.09 23.16 6.02
C PRO A 151 4.48 22.67 6.47
N GLN A 152 4.89 22.97 7.70
CA GLN A 152 6.16 22.46 8.25
C GLN A 152 6.15 20.94 8.38
N ASN A 153 5.05 20.36 8.87
CA ASN A 153 4.92 18.91 9.01
C ASN A 153 4.75 18.22 7.65
N GLN A 154 4.03 18.84 6.71
CA GLN A 154 3.93 18.36 5.33
C GLN A 154 5.30 18.32 4.64
N LEU A 155 6.13 19.35 4.83
CA LEU A 155 7.49 19.37 4.29
C LEU A 155 8.34 18.24 4.90
N ARG A 156 8.27 18.04 6.21
CA ARG A 156 8.99 16.93 6.87
C ARG A 156 8.58 15.57 6.32
N CYS A 157 7.28 15.37 6.10
CA CYS A 157 6.77 14.16 5.46
C CYS A 157 7.30 13.98 4.02
N SER A 158 7.40 15.05 3.23
CA SER A 158 7.98 15.00 1.88
C SER A 158 9.48 14.68 1.88
N GLN A 159 10.18 14.95 2.99
CA GLN A 159 11.59 14.67 3.20
C GLN A 159 11.82 13.33 3.92
N GLU A 160 10.78 12.49 4.05
CA GLU A 160 10.83 11.22 4.79
C GLU A 160 11.26 11.38 6.27
N MET A 161 11.04 12.56 6.84
CA MET A 161 11.31 12.86 8.25
C MET A 161 10.03 12.73 9.09
N GLU A 162 10.14 12.22 10.32
CA GLU A 162 9.00 12.15 11.24
C GLU A 162 8.44 13.55 11.54
N PRO A 163 7.14 13.82 11.35
CA PRO A 163 6.54 15.12 11.67
C PRO A 163 6.51 15.37 13.18
N ALA A 164 6.43 16.64 13.59
CA ALA A 164 6.36 17.04 14.99
C ALA A 164 4.88 17.20 15.34
N ILE A 165 4.32 16.14 15.93
CA ILE A 165 2.91 16.10 16.36
C ILE A 165 2.88 16.01 17.89
N SER A 166 2.20 16.95 18.53
CA SER A 166 2.19 17.10 19.99
C SER A 166 1.54 15.91 20.72
N CYS A 167 0.50 15.32 20.13
CA CYS A 167 -0.27 14.21 20.70
C CYS A 167 0.25 12.82 20.31
N ASP A 168 1.26 12.70 19.46
CA ASP A 168 1.82 11.40 19.03
C ASP A 168 2.25 10.52 20.23
N LYS A 169 2.80 11.14 21.28
CA LYS A 169 3.18 10.47 22.52
C LYS A 169 2.03 9.72 23.21
N LYS A 170 0.77 10.09 22.95
CA LYS A 170 -0.41 9.42 23.50
C LYS A 170 -0.69 8.08 22.82
N PHE A 171 -0.21 7.88 21.60
CA PHE A 171 -0.42 6.67 20.81
C PHE A 171 0.79 5.73 20.84
N ARG A 172 2.01 6.28 20.82
CA ARG A 172 3.27 5.50 20.70
C ARG A 172 3.46 4.37 21.71
N ALA A 173 2.75 4.38 22.84
CA ALA A 173 2.83 3.29 23.82
C ALA A 173 2.36 1.94 23.26
N GLN A 174 1.39 1.93 22.34
CA GLN A 174 0.78 0.71 21.78
C GLN A 174 0.59 0.80 20.25
N PHE A 175 0.44 2.00 19.69
CA PHE A 175 0.11 2.24 18.28
C PHE A 175 1.17 3.12 17.61
N HIS A 176 1.83 2.58 16.59
CA HIS A 176 2.78 3.30 15.76
C HIS A 176 2.05 3.94 14.57
N ILE A 177 1.55 5.16 14.79
CA ILE A 177 0.79 5.90 13.78
C ILE A 177 1.74 6.55 12.76
N ASP A 178 1.42 6.39 11.48
CA ASP A 178 2.05 7.16 10.41
C ASP A 178 1.28 8.46 10.17
N TRP A 179 1.75 9.52 10.82
CA TRP A 179 1.18 10.85 10.69
C TRP A 179 1.30 11.42 9.28
N CYS A 180 2.22 10.94 8.43
CA CYS A 180 2.31 11.40 7.05
C CYS A 180 1.21 10.82 6.15
N LYS A 181 0.48 9.80 6.61
CA LYS A 181 -0.61 9.14 5.89
C LYS A 181 -1.98 9.38 6.52
N ILE A 182 -2.08 10.27 7.51
CA ILE A 182 -3.37 10.62 8.11
C ILE A 182 -4.18 11.49 7.17
N SER A 183 -5.50 11.26 7.11
CA SER A 183 -6.41 12.07 6.31
C SER A 183 -7.55 12.59 7.19
N LEU A 184 -7.78 13.90 7.14
CA LEU A 184 -8.87 14.57 7.85
C LEU A 184 -9.94 14.98 6.84
N VAL A 185 -11.17 14.49 7.06
CA VAL A 185 -12.31 14.70 6.18
C VAL A 185 -13.44 15.35 6.95
N ASP A 186 -13.79 16.57 6.57
CA ASP A 186 -14.96 17.29 7.07
C ASP A 186 -16.12 17.15 6.08
N LYS A 187 -17.03 16.22 6.36
CA LYS A 187 -18.18 15.96 5.48
C LYS A 187 -19.17 17.13 5.43
N THR A 188 -19.20 18.02 6.42
CA THR A 188 -20.11 19.19 6.39
C THR A 188 -19.79 20.13 5.23
N LYS A 189 -18.49 20.23 4.87
CA LYS A 189 -18.02 21.05 3.75
C LYS A 189 -18.14 20.34 2.41
N GLN A 190 -18.12 19.00 2.41
CA GLN A 190 -18.19 18.18 1.20
C GLN A 190 -19.60 18.08 0.61
N VAL A 191 -20.67 18.35 1.37
CA VAL A 191 -22.05 18.34 0.85
C VAL A 191 -22.23 19.28 -0.35
N LEU A 192 -21.45 20.36 -0.46
CA LEU A 192 -21.50 21.29 -1.61
C LEU A 192 -20.93 20.71 -2.92
N ILE A 193 -20.21 19.58 -2.88
CA ILE A 193 -19.69 18.88 -4.06
C ILE A 193 -20.19 17.43 -4.03
N THR A 194 -21.48 17.23 -3.79
CA THR A 194 -22.12 16.01 -4.29
C THR A 194 -22.41 16.24 -5.78
N GLN A 195 -21.35 16.33 -6.60
CA GLN A 195 -21.50 15.78 -7.94
C GLN A 195 -21.67 14.30 -7.69
N GLU A 196 -22.87 13.78 -7.96
CA GLU A 196 -23.10 12.36 -8.17
C GLU A 196 -21.98 11.87 -9.07
N LEU A 197 -20.95 11.28 -8.45
CA LEU A 197 -19.94 10.54 -9.15
C LEU A 197 -20.69 9.27 -9.52
N MET A 198 -21.44 9.36 -10.63
CA MET A 198 -22.10 8.25 -11.28
C MET A 198 -21.05 7.17 -11.38
N ARG A 199 -21.13 6.21 -10.46
CA ARG A 199 -20.28 5.02 -10.46
C ARG A 199 -20.68 4.32 -11.74
N GLY A 200 -19.91 4.54 -12.81
CA GLY A 200 -20.06 3.78 -14.05
C GLY A 200 -20.10 2.31 -13.68
N GLU A 201 -20.90 1.53 -14.40
CA GLU A 201 -21.36 0.17 -14.04
C GLU A 201 -20.24 -0.84 -13.68
N GLY A 202 -18.97 -0.46 -13.73
CA GLY A 202 -17.81 -1.34 -13.52
C GLY A 202 -17.64 -2.35 -14.65
N ILE A 203 -18.62 -2.39 -15.57
CA ILE A 203 -18.61 -3.12 -16.80
C ILE A 203 -17.96 -2.21 -17.83
N LEU A 204 -16.81 -2.63 -18.35
CA LEU A 204 -16.28 -2.07 -19.58
C LEU A 204 -17.42 -2.16 -20.61
N PRO A 205 -17.88 -1.04 -21.22
CA PRO A 205 -18.86 -1.10 -22.29
C PRO A 205 -18.32 -2.10 -23.31
N ASP A 206 -19.15 -3.07 -23.72
CA ASP A 206 -18.77 -4.22 -24.56
C ASP A 206 -17.71 -3.77 -25.57
N ALA A 207 -16.45 -4.05 -25.21
CA ALA A 207 -15.33 -3.45 -25.89
C ALA A 207 -15.36 -4.10 -27.26
N GLY A 208 -15.82 -3.34 -28.24
CA GLY A 208 -15.96 -3.79 -29.62
C GLY A 208 -14.77 -4.66 -29.97
N GLU A 209 -15.08 -5.84 -30.50
CA GLU A 209 -14.19 -6.92 -30.93
C GLU A 209 -12.70 -6.55 -30.80
N TYR A 210 -12.04 -7.07 -29.75
CA TYR A 210 -10.62 -6.84 -29.50
C TYR A 210 -9.84 -7.09 -30.80
N LYS A 211 -9.37 -6.02 -31.43
CA LYS A 211 -8.46 -6.06 -32.57
C LYS A 211 -7.05 -5.94 -32.03
N PRO A 212 -6.38 -7.06 -31.70
CA PRO A 212 -4.97 -6.99 -31.35
C PRO A 212 -4.22 -6.32 -32.51
N PRO A 213 -3.16 -5.56 -32.22
CA PRO A 213 -2.22 -5.16 -33.25
C PRO A 213 -1.81 -6.42 -34.02
N SER A 214 -1.87 -6.36 -35.36
CA SER A 214 -1.49 -7.48 -36.22
C SER A 214 -0.13 -8.05 -35.77
N GLU A 215 -0.02 -9.36 -35.59
CA GLU A 215 1.20 -10.06 -35.14
C GLU A 215 2.44 -9.78 -36.03
N THR A 216 2.26 -9.11 -37.15
CA THR A 216 3.32 -8.52 -37.95
C THR A 216 3.83 -7.20 -37.35
N LEU A 217 4.25 -7.20 -36.09
CA LEU A 217 5.19 -6.17 -35.64
C LEU A 217 6.53 -6.51 -36.30
N LYS A 218 6.98 -5.69 -37.25
CA LYS A 218 8.33 -5.79 -37.83
C LYS A 218 9.33 -5.89 -36.68
N THR A 219 9.96 -7.05 -36.52
CA THR A 219 11.07 -7.27 -35.59
C THR A 219 12.07 -6.15 -35.82
N ARG A 220 12.38 -5.38 -34.77
CA ARG A 220 13.40 -4.32 -34.87
C ARG A 220 14.74 -5.03 -35.14
N ASP A 221 15.33 -4.84 -36.31
CA ASP A 221 16.60 -5.45 -36.67
C ASP A 221 17.76 -4.83 -35.85
N TYR A 222 18.12 -5.48 -34.74
CA TYR A 222 19.25 -5.09 -33.87
C TYR A 222 20.63 -5.40 -34.48
N TYR A 223 20.68 -5.88 -35.72
CA TYR A 223 21.93 -6.29 -36.37
C TYR A 223 22.94 -5.13 -36.49
N ILE A 224 22.44 -3.93 -36.80
CA ILE A 224 23.27 -2.72 -36.89
C ILE A 224 23.77 -2.29 -35.51
N ASP A 225 22.90 -2.33 -34.48
CA ASP A 225 23.28 -1.98 -33.10
C ASP A 225 24.35 -2.94 -32.55
N PHE A 226 24.24 -4.24 -32.87
CA PHE A 226 25.25 -5.25 -32.54
C PHE A 226 26.59 -4.99 -33.25
N LEU A 227 26.58 -4.69 -34.54
CA LEU A 227 27.79 -4.36 -35.30
C LEU A 227 28.49 -3.12 -34.74
N ILE A 228 27.75 -2.07 -34.38
CA ILE A 228 28.32 -0.85 -33.80
C ILE A 228 28.94 -1.14 -32.43
N THR A 229 28.24 -1.92 -31.59
CA THR A 229 28.70 -2.27 -30.24
C THR A 229 29.99 -3.09 -30.27
N LEU A 230 30.21 -3.91 -31.32
CA LEU A 230 31.44 -4.68 -31.47
C LEU A 230 32.57 -3.89 -32.18
N ALA A 231 32.25 -3.19 -33.26
CA ALA A 231 33.24 -2.55 -34.11
C ALA A 231 33.95 -1.38 -33.41
N VAL A 232 33.22 -0.58 -32.63
CA VAL A 232 33.78 0.60 -31.97
C VAL A 232 34.84 0.22 -30.93
N PRO A 233 34.59 -0.69 -29.97
CA PRO A 233 35.63 -1.13 -29.02
C PRO A 233 36.83 -1.80 -29.70
N SER A 234 36.61 -2.61 -30.74
CA SER A 234 37.70 -3.26 -31.48
C SER A 234 38.60 -2.26 -32.21
N ALA A 235 38.03 -1.23 -32.83
CA ALA A 235 38.81 -0.17 -33.46
C ALA A 235 39.65 0.60 -32.44
N VAL A 236 39.07 0.94 -31.28
CA VAL A 236 39.79 1.60 -30.18
C VAL A 236 40.95 0.71 -29.68
N ALA A 237 40.70 -0.59 -29.49
CA ALA A 237 41.74 -1.54 -29.07
C ALA A 237 42.90 -1.61 -30.09
N LEU A 238 42.61 -1.65 -31.39
CA LEU A 238 43.65 -1.65 -32.43
C LEU A 238 44.51 -0.39 -32.42
N VAL A 239 43.89 0.79 -32.22
CA VAL A 239 44.64 2.04 -32.09
C VAL A 239 45.55 2.01 -30.87
N LEU A 240 45.06 1.53 -29.72
CA LEU A 240 45.88 1.39 -28.51
C LEU A 240 47.04 0.42 -28.71
N PHE A 241 46.83 -0.70 -29.40
CA PHE A 241 47.89 -1.64 -29.74
C PHE A 241 48.93 -1.03 -30.68
N ALA A 242 48.51 -0.26 -31.69
CA ALA A 242 49.43 0.43 -32.59
C ALA A 242 50.28 1.47 -31.84
N ILE A 243 49.68 2.23 -30.91
CA ILE A 243 50.39 3.18 -30.05
C ILE A 243 51.40 2.44 -29.16
N LEU A 244 50.99 1.34 -28.52
CA LEU A 244 51.90 0.53 -27.69
C LEU A 244 53.05 -0.04 -28.51
N ALA A 245 52.78 -0.56 -29.71
CA ALA A 245 53.81 -1.06 -30.61
C ALA A 245 54.77 0.06 -31.03
N TYR A 246 54.27 1.25 -31.36
CA TYR A 246 55.09 2.41 -31.68
C TYR A 246 55.98 2.83 -30.51
N ILE A 247 55.44 2.87 -29.28
CA ILE A 247 56.24 3.20 -28.09
C ILE A 247 57.33 2.14 -27.85
N MET A 248 56.97 0.85 -27.90
CA MET A 248 57.88 -0.25 -27.59
C MET A 248 58.96 -0.47 -28.67
N CYS A 249 58.62 -0.30 -29.95
CA CYS A 249 59.54 -0.56 -31.07
C CYS A 249 60.25 0.71 -31.58
N CYS A 250 59.59 1.86 -31.63
CA CYS A 250 60.14 3.08 -32.25
C CYS A 250 60.64 4.13 -31.22
N ARG A 251 60.16 4.10 -29.97
CA ARG A 251 60.64 4.96 -28.87
C ARG A 251 61.20 4.14 -27.70
N ARG A 252 62.03 3.15 -28.00
CA ARG A 252 62.76 2.40 -26.98
C ARG A 252 63.87 3.26 -26.35
N GLU A 253 63.48 4.21 -25.52
CA GLU A 253 64.42 5.01 -24.71
C GLU A 253 65.16 4.08 -23.74
N GLY A 254 66.49 4.01 -23.89
CA GLY A 254 67.37 3.19 -23.03
C GLY A 254 68.36 2.28 -23.76
N MET A 255 68.31 2.16 -25.09
CA MET A 255 69.33 1.42 -25.85
C MET A 255 70.73 2.07 -25.77
N GLU A 256 70.84 3.40 -25.82
CA GLU A 256 72.14 4.08 -25.69
C GLU A 256 72.77 3.90 -24.31
N LYS A 257 71.96 3.88 -23.23
CA LYS A 257 72.46 3.64 -21.87
C LYS A 257 73.04 2.23 -21.69
N ARG A 258 72.53 1.23 -22.42
CA ARG A 258 73.11 -0.12 -22.44
C ARG A 258 74.36 -0.22 -23.31
N ASN A 259 74.39 0.40 -24.48
CA ASN A 259 75.57 0.36 -25.37
C ASN A 259 76.78 1.14 -24.82
N MET A 260 76.59 2.12 -23.93
CA MET A 260 77.72 2.74 -23.21
C MET A 260 78.35 1.84 -22.13
N GLN A 261 77.61 0.87 -21.57
CA GLN A 261 78.12 -0.01 -20.50
C GLN A 261 78.84 -1.26 -21.02
N THR A 262 78.76 -1.53 -22.32
CA THR A 262 79.52 -2.60 -23.00
C THR A 262 79.84 -2.14 -24.43
N PRO A 263 80.90 -1.36 -24.66
CA PRO A 263 81.60 -1.40 -25.94
C PRO A 263 82.27 -2.77 -26.09
N GLU A 264 82.30 -3.32 -27.31
CA GLU A 264 82.90 -4.63 -27.62
C GLU A 264 84.30 -4.84 -27.00
#